data_AF-A0AAN8WRI6-F1
#
_entry.id   AF-A0AAN8WRI6-F1
#
_cell.length_a   1.000
_cell.length_b   1.000
_cell.length_c   1.000
_cell.angle_alpha   90.00
_cell.angle_beta   90.00
_cell.angle_gamma   90.00
#
_symmetry.space_group_name_H-M   'P 1'
#
loop_
_entity.id
_entity.type
_entity.pdbx_description
1 polymer ?
#
loop_
_entity_poly.entity_id
_entity_poly.type
_entity_poly.pdbx_seq_one_letter_code
_entity_poly.pdbx_strand_id
1 'polypeptide(L)'
;VSEGLVNLGFSLLESGNGPKGGTYVGQKAVTLASVVLPLILRKQPHLAKQILSKITVFIVSASSPLQYIDILAKLVKTLPFVLLEHCSLIQEQIEYLVILPPTAASYLLHTLLPLFKMNMSLKDALMMILRKMLFSK
;
A
#
# COMPACT_ATOMS: atom_id res chain seq x y z
N VAL A 1 8.87 -0.81 21.39
CA VAL A 1 9.31 0.42 20.68
C VAL A 1 9.00 0.37 19.19
N SER A 2 9.29 -0.76 18.52
CA SER A 2 9.03 -1.00 17.09
C SER A 2 7.58 -0.72 16.65
N GLU A 3 6.61 -1.27 17.36
CA GLU A 3 5.18 -1.10 17.05
C GLU A 3 4.69 0.34 17.25
N GLY A 4 5.24 1.05 18.23
CA GLY A 4 4.97 2.48 18.42
C GLY A 4 5.45 3.33 17.25
N LEU A 5 6.56 2.96 16.62
CA LEU A 5 7.11 3.68 15.47
C LEU A 5 6.27 3.47 14.21
N VAL A 6 5.72 2.25 14.03
CA VAL A 6 4.74 1.95 12.98
C VAL A 6 3.48 2.79 13.19
N ASN A 7 2.94 2.81 14.41
CA ASN A 7 1.75 3.60 14.74
C ASN A 7 1.97 5.10 14.51
N LEU A 8 3.13 5.64 14.89
CA LEU A 8 3.50 7.03 14.59
C LEU A 8 3.54 7.29 13.08
N GLY A 9 4.12 6.38 12.29
CA GLY A 9 4.13 6.47 10.83
C GLY A 9 2.72 6.58 10.24
N PHE A 10 1.78 5.77 10.72
CA PHE A 10 0.38 5.84 10.27
C PHE A 10 -0.38 7.07 10.78
N SER A 11 -0.19 7.48 12.04
CA SER A 11 -0.82 8.72 12.55
C SER A 11 -0.34 9.97 11.82
N LEU A 12 0.91 10.00 11.34
CA LEU A 12 1.41 11.07 10.48
C LEU A 12 0.70 11.11 9.11
N LEU A 13 0.30 9.95 8.58
CA LEU A 13 -0.49 9.88 7.34
C LEU A 13 -1.91 10.36 7.54
N GLU A 14 -2.55 9.93 8.62
CA GLU A 14 -3.91 10.37 8.97
C GLU A 14 -3.96 11.88 9.21
N SER A 15 -2.93 12.45 9.85
CA SER A 15 -2.80 13.89 10.08
C SER A 15 -2.76 14.70 8.77
N GLY A 16 -2.19 14.13 7.71
CA GLY A 16 -2.19 14.74 6.37
C GLY A 16 -3.53 14.71 5.65
N ASN A 17 -4.50 13.94 6.16
CA ASN A 17 -5.74 13.61 5.48
C ASN A 17 -7.00 14.26 6.08
N GLY A 18 -6.85 15.01 7.18
CA GLY A 18 -7.95 15.74 7.81
C GLY A 18 -8.44 16.94 6.98
N PRO A 19 -9.47 17.67 7.44
CA PRO A 19 -10.01 18.87 6.77
C PRO A 19 -8.99 20.01 6.57
N LYS A 20 -7.81 19.91 7.20
CA LYS A 20 -6.65 20.80 7.04
C LYS A 20 -5.50 20.16 6.25
N GLY A 21 -5.75 19.04 5.55
CA GLY A 21 -4.75 18.24 4.83
C GLY A 21 -4.04 18.96 3.69
N GLY A 22 -4.58 20.10 3.24
CA GLY A 22 -3.92 21.03 2.32
C GLY A 22 -2.86 21.93 2.96
N THR A 23 -2.66 21.89 4.27
CA THR A 23 -1.64 22.70 4.93
C THR A 23 -0.23 22.12 4.70
N TYR A 24 0.75 23.01 4.55
CA TYR A 24 2.18 22.67 4.40
C TYR A 24 2.69 21.64 5.44
N VAL A 25 2.14 21.70 6.66
CA VAL A 25 2.49 20.78 7.76
C VAL A 25 1.96 19.37 7.51
N GLY A 26 0.74 19.22 7.00
CA GLY A 26 0.16 17.92 6.64
C GLY A 26 0.93 17.23 5.52
N GLN A 27 1.32 17.96 4.48
CA GLN A 27 2.14 17.42 3.38
C GLN A 27 3.54 16.99 3.85
N LYS A 28 4.15 17.73 4.77
CA LYS A 28 5.43 17.33 5.39
C LYS A 28 5.27 16.07 6.24
N ALA A 29 4.19 15.94 7.00
CA ALA A 29 3.91 14.75 7.79
C ALA A 29 3.79 13.50 6.90
N VAL A 30 3.07 13.60 5.78
CA VAL A 30 2.95 12.51 4.79
C VAL A 30 4.30 12.18 4.16
N THR A 31 5.08 13.21 3.82
CA THR A 31 6.43 13.02 3.26
C THR A 31 7.34 12.29 4.25
N LEU A 32 7.32 12.68 5.53
CA LEU A 32 8.08 12.01 6.59
C LEU A 32 7.63 10.56 6.78
N ALA A 33 6.33 10.30 6.88
CA ALA A 33 5.79 8.95 6.99
C ALA A 33 6.21 8.06 5.81
N SER A 34 6.24 8.61 4.60
CA SER A 34 6.67 7.90 3.40
C SER A 34 8.15 7.51 3.38
N VAL A 35 8.97 8.11 4.24
CA VAL A 35 10.40 7.79 4.42
C VAL A 35 10.59 6.88 5.65
N VAL A 36 9.89 7.18 6.75
CA VAL A 36 10.00 6.44 8.01
C VAL A 36 9.49 5.00 7.87
N LEU A 37 8.35 4.77 7.21
CA LEU A 37 7.78 3.43 7.05
C LEU A 37 8.71 2.46 6.30
N PRO A 38 9.30 2.82 5.14
CA PRO A 38 10.32 1.98 4.50
C PRO A 38 11.56 1.76 5.36
N LEU A 39 12.02 2.76 6.13
CA LEU A 39 13.18 2.61 7.01
C LEU A 39 12.93 1.63 8.15
N ILE A 40 11.74 1.67 8.75
CA ILE A 40 11.31 0.70 9.76
C ILE A 40 11.31 -0.70 9.15
N LEU A 41 10.70 -0.85 7.98
CA LEU A 41 10.59 -2.14 7.30
C LEU A 41 11.98 -2.71 6.95
N ARG A 42 12.92 -1.85 6.54
CA ARG A 42 14.30 -2.24 6.26
C ARG A 42 15.04 -2.75 7.50
N LYS A 43 14.78 -2.17 8.67
CA LYS A 43 15.42 -2.57 9.93
C LYS A 43 14.71 -3.76 10.59
N GLN A 44 13.41 -3.89 10.37
CA GLN A 44 12.53 -4.86 11.03
C GLN A 44 11.58 -5.50 10.02
N PRO A 45 12.07 -6.46 9.22
CA PRO A 45 11.26 -7.10 8.17
C PRO A 45 10.07 -7.89 8.74
N HIS A 46 10.13 -8.36 9.99
CA HIS A 46 9.01 -9.04 10.65
C HIS A 46 7.73 -8.19 10.76
N LEU A 47 7.83 -6.86 10.66
CA LEU A 47 6.69 -5.93 10.68
C LEU A 47 6.05 -5.74 9.30
N ALA A 48 6.63 -6.30 8.24
CA ALA A 48 6.12 -6.19 6.87
C ALA A 48 4.64 -6.54 6.77
N LYS A 49 4.26 -7.69 7.34
CA LYS A 49 2.87 -8.13 7.38
C LYS A 49 1.94 -7.11 8.02
N GLN A 50 2.34 -6.54 9.16
CA GLN A 50 1.53 -5.56 9.88
C GLN A 50 1.40 -4.25 9.10
N ILE A 51 2.50 -3.74 8.54
CA ILE A 51 2.51 -2.51 7.74
C ILE A 51 1.67 -2.68 6.47
N LEU A 52 1.83 -3.80 5.77
CA LEU A 52 1.06 -4.10 4.56
C LEU A 52 -0.43 -4.20 4.85
N SER A 53 -0.81 -4.97 5.87
CA SER A 53 -2.20 -5.14 6.27
C SER A 53 -2.84 -3.79 6.63
N LYS A 54 -2.15 -2.96 7.43
CA LYS A 54 -2.64 -1.60 7.73
C LYS A 54 -2.79 -0.74 6.47
N ILE A 55 -1.79 -0.72 5.58
CA ILE A 55 -1.87 0.04 4.32
C ILE A 55 -3.08 -0.43 3.49
N THR A 56 -3.32 -1.73 3.38
CA THR A 56 -4.49 -2.28 2.69
C THR A 56 -5.79 -1.74 3.27
N VAL A 57 -5.94 -1.80 4.60
CA VAL A 57 -7.15 -1.31 5.29
C VAL A 57 -7.35 0.18 5.02
N PHE A 58 -6.28 0.99 5.04
CA PHE A 58 -6.36 2.40 4.71
C PHE A 58 -6.71 2.66 3.25
N ILE A 59 -6.17 1.89 2.30
CA ILE A 59 -6.51 2.02 0.88
C ILE A 59 -8.00 1.73 0.64
N VAL A 60 -8.57 0.75 1.35
CA VAL A 60 -9.98 0.39 1.22
C VAL A 60 -10.90 1.37 1.95
N SER A 61 -10.49 1.84 3.13
CA SER A 61 -11.36 2.62 4.02
C SER A 61 -11.20 4.14 3.90
N ALA A 62 -10.11 4.65 3.33
CA ALA A 62 -9.85 6.09 3.27
C ALA A 62 -10.62 6.78 2.15
N SER A 63 -11.05 8.02 2.43
CA SER A 63 -11.66 8.91 1.43
C SER A 63 -10.69 9.33 0.30
N SER A 64 -9.37 9.24 0.54
CA SER A 64 -8.30 9.60 -0.40
C SER A 64 -7.21 8.51 -0.45
N PRO A 65 -7.46 7.41 -1.18
CA PRO A 65 -6.58 6.23 -1.20
C PRO A 65 -5.22 6.46 -1.85
N LEU A 66 -5.06 7.52 -2.67
CA LEU A 66 -3.87 7.76 -3.48
C LEU A 66 -2.58 7.92 -2.64
N GLN A 67 -2.64 8.63 -1.51
CA GLN A 67 -1.47 8.84 -0.66
C GLN A 67 -0.94 7.53 -0.06
N TYR A 68 -1.84 6.61 0.27
CA TYR A 68 -1.48 5.29 0.79
C TYR A 68 -0.90 4.40 -0.32
N ILE A 69 -1.42 4.51 -1.54
CA ILE A 69 -0.87 3.81 -2.71
C ILE A 69 0.53 4.32 -3.05
N ASP A 70 0.80 5.63 -2.93
CA ASP A 70 2.15 6.19 -3.14
C ASP A 70 3.19 5.65 -2.16
N ILE A 71 2.78 5.39 -0.91
CA ILE A 71 3.64 4.79 0.11
C ILE A 71 3.88 3.33 -0.19
N LEU A 72 2.84 2.60 -0.59
CA LEU A 72 2.99 1.24 -1.10
C LEU A 72 3.98 1.21 -2.28
N ALA A 73 3.91 2.18 -3.19
CA ALA A 73 4.84 2.29 -4.32
C ALA A 73 6.28 2.50 -3.87
N LYS A 74 6.52 3.33 -2.84
CA LYS A 74 7.84 3.49 -2.24
C LYS A 74 8.32 2.20 -1.57
N LEU A 75 7.46 1.48 -0.87
CA LEU A 75 7.80 0.18 -0.27
C LEU A 75 8.17 -0.85 -1.34
N VAL A 76 7.36 -0.99 -2.40
CA VAL A 76 7.61 -1.89 -3.52
C VAL A 76 8.94 -1.58 -4.22
N LYS A 77 9.26 -0.30 -4.40
CA LYS A 77 10.54 0.11 -5.01
C LYS A 77 11.74 -0.12 -4.10
N THR A 78 11.59 0.06 -2.79
CA THR A 78 12.72 0.00 -1.85
C THR A 78 13.01 -1.41 -1.34
N LEU A 79 11.99 -2.24 -1.15
CA LEU A 79 12.09 -3.53 -0.48
C LEU A 79 11.26 -4.62 -1.18
N PRO A 80 11.42 -4.84 -2.50
CA PRO A 80 10.59 -5.78 -3.26
C PRO A 80 10.70 -7.21 -2.74
N PHE A 81 11.88 -7.65 -2.30
CA PHE A 81 12.10 -9.01 -1.80
C PHE A 81 11.35 -9.29 -0.49
N VAL A 82 11.35 -8.34 0.45
CA VAL A 82 10.60 -8.44 1.71
C VAL A 82 9.10 -8.54 1.45
N LEU A 83 8.62 -7.83 0.43
CA LEU A 83 7.21 -7.87 -0.01
C LEU A 83 6.85 -9.21 -0.65
N LEU A 84 7.77 -9.79 -1.44
CA LEU A 84 7.57 -11.11 -2.06
C LEU A 84 7.50 -12.26 -1.04
N GLU A 85 8.10 -12.13 0.13
CA GLU A 85 7.89 -13.10 1.23
C GLU A 85 6.44 -13.11 1.74
N HIS A 86 5.66 -12.07 1.43
CA HIS A 86 4.27 -11.89 1.83
C HIS A 86 3.31 -11.84 0.64
N CYS A 87 3.55 -12.67 -0.39
CA CYS A 87 2.72 -12.72 -1.60
C CYS A 87 1.23 -12.90 -1.33
N SER A 88 0.82 -13.65 -0.31
CA SER A 88 -0.59 -13.84 0.05
C SER A 88 -1.30 -12.52 0.40
N LEU A 89 -0.64 -11.63 1.15
CA LEU A 89 -1.20 -10.31 1.48
C LEU A 89 -1.32 -9.41 0.24
N ILE A 90 -0.39 -9.56 -0.70
CA ILE A 90 -0.46 -8.84 -1.97
C ILE A 90 -1.61 -9.38 -2.82
N GLN A 91 -1.85 -10.69 -2.82
CA GLN A 91 -3.02 -11.27 -3.49
C GLN A 91 -4.33 -10.73 -2.91
N GLU A 92 -4.45 -10.66 -1.58
CA GLU A 92 -5.59 -10.01 -0.91
C GLU A 92 -5.73 -8.54 -1.34
N GLN A 93 -4.64 -7.78 -1.47
CA GLN A 93 -4.68 -6.41 -2.00
C GLN A 93 -5.25 -6.32 -3.43
N ILE A 94 -4.94 -7.30 -4.28
CA ILE A 94 -5.46 -7.35 -5.66
C ILE A 94 -6.96 -7.65 -5.64
N GLU A 95 -7.46 -8.43 -4.69
CA GLU A 95 -8.89 -8.72 -4.58
C GLU A 95 -9.72 -7.45 -4.30
N TYR A 96 -9.16 -6.49 -3.55
CA TYR A 96 -9.82 -5.21 -3.32
C TYR A 96 -9.94 -4.34 -4.57
N LEU A 97 -9.24 -4.63 -5.68
CA LEU A 97 -9.38 -3.86 -6.93
C LEU A 97 -10.84 -3.75 -7.41
N VAL A 98 -11.68 -4.74 -7.10
CA VAL A 98 -13.10 -4.77 -7.49
C VAL A 98 -13.90 -3.63 -6.87
N ILE A 99 -13.52 -3.18 -5.66
CA ILE A 99 -14.26 -2.16 -4.89
C ILE A 99 -13.60 -0.78 -4.94
N LEU A 100 -12.39 -0.67 -5.51
CA LEU A 100 -11.63 0.56 -5.56
C LEU A 100 -12.11 1.47 -6.71
N PRO A 101 -12.08 2.81 -6.54
CA PRO A 101 -12.29 3.74 -7.64
C PRO A 101 -11.30 3.48 -8.80
N PRO A 102 -11.70 3.65 -10.06
CA PRO A 102 -10.88 3.26 -11.22
C PRO A 102 -9.53 3.97 -11.27
N THR A 103 -9.45 5.21 -10.80
CA THR A 103 -8.20 5.97 -10.68
C THR A 103 -7.24 5.35 -9.67
N ALA A 104 -7.74 4.97 -8.49
CA ALA A 104 -6.96 4.33 -7.44
C ALA A 104 -6.57 2.89 -7.82
N ALA A 105 -7.47 2.14 -8.46
CA ALA A 105 -7.21 0.80 -8.98
C ALA A 105 -6.07 0.81 -10.02
N SER A 106 -6.10 1.73 -10.98
CA SER A 106 -5.02 1.91 -11.96
C SER A 106 -3.68 2.23 -11.29
N TYR A 107 -3.69 3.16 -10.33
CA TYR A 107 -2.48 3.53 -9.59
C TYR A 107 -1.89 2.36 -8.78
N LEU A 108 -2.75 1.55 -8.16
CA LEU A 108 -2.36 0.36 -7.41
C LEU A 108 -1.76 -0.70 -8.34
N LEU A 109 -2.35 -0.91 -9.52
CA LEU A 109 -1.80 -1.82 -10.54
C LEU A 109 -0.41 -1.40 -11.02
N HIS A 110 -0.21 -0.11 -11.31
CA HIS A 110 1.10 0.42 -11.69
C HIS A 110 2.12 0.28 -10.57
N THR A 111 1.68 0.44 -9.33
CA THR A 111 2.50 0.30 -8.12
C THR A 111 3.00 -1.13 -7.92
N LEU A 112 2.14 -2.14 -8.12
CA LEU A 112 2.47 -3.56 -7.94
C LEU A 112 3.16 -4.20 -9.16
N LEU A 113 3.24 -3.49 -10.29
CA LEU A 113 3.83 -3.97 -11.53
C LEU A 113 5.26 -4.55 -11.39
N PRO A 114 6.17 -3.99 -10.57
CA PRO A 114 7.48 -4.61 -10.32
C PRO A 114 7.38 -6.00 -9.67
N LEU A 115 6.41 -6.21 -8.77
CA LEU A 115 6.20 -7.50 -8.08
C LEU A 115 5.62 -8.54 -9.02
N PHE A 116 4.68 -8.16 -9.91
CA PHE A 116 4.12 -9.05 -10.93
C PHE A 116 5.17 -9.56 -11.91
N LYS A 117 6.20 -8.76 -12.20
CA LYS A 117 7.32 -9.18 -13.05
C LYS A 117 8.23 -10.21 -12.39
N MET A 118 8.25 -10.25 -11.05
CA MET A 118 9.14 -11.11 -10.27
C MET A 118 8.48 -12.42 -9.83
N ASN A 119 7.14 -12.46 -9.74
CA ASN A 119 6.41 -13.62 -9.23
C ASN A 119 5.21 -13.99 -10.11
N MET A 120 5.24 -15.18 -10.69
CA MET A 120 4.16 -15.67 -11.56
C MET A 120 2.85 -15.93 -10.83
N SER A 121 2.88 -16.40 -9.58
CA SER A 121 1.65 -16.62 -8.80
C SER A 121 0.88 -15.33 -8.55
N LEU A 122 1.57 -14.18 -8.39
CA LEU A 122 0.90 -12.87 -8.31
C LEU A 122 0.28 -12.46 -9.64
N LYS A 123 0.96 -12.75 -10.76
CA LYS A 123 0.45 -12.48 -12.10
C LYS A 123 -0.79 -13.31 -12.43
N ASP A 124 -0.80 -14.59 -12.05
CA ASP A 124 -1.95 -15.47 -12.24
C ASP A 124 -3.15 -15.03 -11.39
N ALA A 125 -2.91 -14.65 -10.13
CA ALA A 125 -3.94 -14.07 -9.27
C ALA A 125 -4.54 -12.78 -9.87
N LEU A 126 -3.69 -11.88 -10.38
CA LEU A 126 -4.14 -10.68 -11.08
C LEU A 126 -5.00 -11.02 -12.31
N MET A 127 -4.55 -11.95 -13.16
CA MET A 127 -5.34 -12.36 -14.33
C MET A 127 -6.70 -12.95 -13.93
N MET A 128 -6.74 -13.75 -12.86
CA MET A 128 -7.99 -14.32 -12.34
C MET A 128 -8.97 -13.22 -11.90
N ILE A 129 -8.49 -12.23 -11.15
CA ILE A 129 -9.32 -11.14 -10.62
C ILE A 129 -9.76 -10.18 -11.74
N LEU A 130 -8.89 -9.84 -12.69
CA LEU A 130 -9.26 -9.04 -13.86
C LEU A 130 -10.34 -9.72 -14.70
N ARG A 131 -10.22 -11.04 -14.93
CA ARG A 131 -11.29 -11.82 -15.59
C ARG A 131 -12.58 -11.74 -14.81
N LYS A 132 -12.53 -11.97 -13.49
CA LYS A 132 -13.71 -11.89 -12.62
C LYS A 132 -14.40 -10.51 -12.71
N MET A 133 -13.63 -9.43 -12.73
CA MET A 133 -14.17 -8.07 -12.90
C MET A 133 -14.82 -7.83 -14.26
N LEU A 134 -14.26 -8.36 -15.35
CA LEU A 134 -14.86 -8.25 -16.69
C LEU A 134 -16.23 -8.92 -16.80
N PHE A 135 -16.46 -9.98 -16.02
CA PHE A 135 -17.74 -10.71 -15.98
C PHE A 135 -18.65 -10.30 -14.83
N SER A 136 -18.17 -9.47 -13.91
CA SER A 136 -18.96 -8.92 -12.80
C SER A 136 -19.83 -7.78 -13.33
N LYS A 137 -21.04 -8.12 -13.78
CA LYS A 137 -22.12 -7.16 -14.06
C LYS A 137 -23.07 -7.08 -12.87
#